data_AF-A0A8D0BFH6-F1
#
_entry.id   AF-A0A8D0BFH6-F1
#
_cell.length_a   1.000
_cell.length_b   1.000
_cell.length_c   1.000
_cell.angle_alpha   90.00
_cell.angle_beta   90.00
_cell.angle_gamma   90.00
#
_symmetry.space_group_name_H-M   'P 1'
#
loop_
_entity.id
_entity.type
_entity.pdbx_description
1 polymer ?
#
loop_
_entity_poly.entity_id
_entity_poly.type
_entity_poly.pdbx_seq_one_letter_code
_entity_poly.pdbx_strand_id
1 'polypeptide(L)'
;MHGKSVVLCSSGKLTAAELSCRVSEKDTGRKESFTAEWKDLSLTTRPEENWSHYEVDKKHKETYRQQQEAKVIVQRSPWGILRLGLLGEPLVSYHLPYQRSLPLPIFMPSKLSTRELTPTPSESVESLPVAGVCPDKKSVAEITKELPLVIQPTCPDFKKAGLPRSLSRSMSQEAQRG
;
A
#
# COMPACT_ATOMS: atom_id res chain seq x y z
N MET A 1 18.18 2.97 -19.45
CA MET A 1 16.71 2.87 -19.28
C MET A 1 16.07 3.94 -20.14
N HIS A 2 15.06 3.59 -20.94
CA HIS A 2 14.28 4.55 -21.72
C HIS A 2 12.81 4.24 -21.50
N GLY A 3 11.92 5.21 -21.69
CA GLY A 3 10.49 4.95 -21.55
C GLY A 3 9.66 6.08 -22.13
N LYS A 4 8.36 5.82 -22.22
CA LYS A 4 7.41 6.76 -22.80
C LYS A 4 7.14 7.90 -21.84
N SER A 5 7.00 9.10 -22.39
CA SER A 5 6.63 10.29 -21.65
C SER A 5 5.34 10.84 -22.23
N VAL A 6 4.36 11.10 -21.38
CA VAL A 6 3.10 11.75 -21.74
C VAL A 6 3.00 13.03 -20.95
N VAL A 7 2.77 14.15 -21.63
CA VAL A 7 2.65 15.47 -21.02
C VAL A 7 1.31 16.06 -21.42
N LEU A 8 0.53 16.49 -20.43
CA LEU A 8 -0.75 17.15 -20.58
C LEU A 8 -0.57 18.62 -20.23
N CYS A 9 -0.90 19.49 -21.19
CA CYS A 9 -0.86 20.93 -21.00
C CYS A 9 -2.23 21.53 -21.33
N SER A 10 -2.67 22.51 -20.54
CA SER A 10 -3.85 23.34 -20.83
C SER A 10 -3.40 24.80 -20.85
N SER A 11 -3.81 25.56 -21.87
CA SER A 11 -3.48 26.99 -22.01
C SER A 11 -1.99 27.31 -21.80
N GLY A 12 -1.10 26.44 -22.31
CA GLY A 12 0.36 26.59 -22.16
C GLY A 12 0.93 26.25 -20.77
N LYS A 13 0.09 25.88 -19.80
CA LYS A 13 0.52 25.41 -18.47
C LYS A 13 0.48 23.88 -18.40
N LEU A 14 1.44 23.31 -17.67
CA LEU A 14 1.51 21.86 -17.41
C LEU A 14 0.44 21.45 -16.41
N THR A 15 -0.48 20.56 -16.79
CA THR A 15 -1.52 20.03 -15.88
C THR A 15 -1.15 18.69 -15.29
N ALA A 16 -0.54 17.81 -16.09
CA ALA A 16 -0.03 16.53 -15.63
C ALA A 16 1.10 16.03 -16.53
N ALA A 17 1.97 15.19 -15.98
CA ALA A 17 2.94 14.43 -16.76
C ALA A 17 3.05 13.01 -16.20
N GLU A 18 3.27 12.05 -17.09
CA GLU A 18 3.50 10.65 -16.76
C GLU A 18 4.75 10.16 -17.50
N LEU A 19 5.71 9.65 -16.74
CA LEU A 19 6.97 9.10 -17.23
C LEU A 19 7.00 7.61 -16.91
N SER A 20 7.24 6.81 -17.94
CA SER A 20 7.40 5.36 -17.81
C SER A 20 8.88 4.98 -17.89
N CYS A 21 9.21 3.81 -17.34
CA CYS A 21 10.52 3.19 -17.47
C CYS A 21 10.37 1.82 -18.13
N ARG A 22 11.32 1.45 -19.00
CA ARG A 22 11.40 0.14 -19.63
C ARG A 22 12.80 -0.46 -19.47
N VAL A 23 12.81 -1.75 -19.13
CA VAL A 23 14.00 -2.61 -19.07
C VAL A 23 13.80 -3.77 -20.04
N SER A 24 14.87 -4.14 -20.75
CA SER A 24 14.90 -5.27 -21.67
C SER A 24 16.24 -5.97 -21.53
N GLU A 25 16.21 -7.25 -21.23
CA GLU A 25 17.37 -8.09 -20.97
C GLU A 25 17.28 -9.36 -21.82
N LYS A 26 18.43 -9.86 -22.27
CA LYS A 26 18.52 -11.07 -23.08
C LYS A 26 19.76 -11.85 -22.66
N ASP A 27 19.56 -13.09 -22.25
CA ASP A 27 20.61 -14.07 -22.02
C ASP A 27 20.71 -15.00 -23.23
N THR A 28 21.75 -14.82 -24.03
CA THR A 28 22.00 -15.66 -25.21
C THR A 28 22.49 -17.06 -24.86
N GLY A 29 23.12 -17.25 -23.70
CA GLY A 29 23.60 -18.55 -23.23
C GLY A 29 22.45 -19.46 -22.78
N ARG A 30 21.52 -18.90 -22.00
CA ARG A 30 20.32 -19.62 -21.53
C ARG A 30 19.14 -19.55 -22.49
N LYS A 31 19.23 -18.75 -23.55
CA LYS A 31 18.14 -18.43 -24.48
C LYS A 31 16.92 -17.83 -23.76
N GLU A 32 17.18 -17.04 -22.73
CA GLU A 32 16.15 -16.38 -21.93
C GLU A 32 16.08 -14.89 -22.30
N SER A 33 14.89 -14.31 -22.16
CA SER A 33 14.69 -12.87 -22.32
C SER A 33 13.71 -12.36 -21.27
N PHE A 34 13.92 -11.12 -20.85
CA PHE A 34 13.07 -10.43 -19.89
C PHE A 34 12.77 -9.03 -20.39
N THR A 35 11.54 -8.57 -20.20
CA THR A 35 11.16 -7.19 -20.49
C THR A 35 10.13 -6.75 -19.47
N ALA A 36 10.31 -5.55 -18.94
CA ALA A 36 9.36 -4.89 -18.05
C ALA A 36 9.18 -3.43 -18.45
N GLU A 37 7.95 -2.95 -18.39
CA GLU A 37 7.59 -1.54 -18.55
C GLU A 37 6.64 -1.16 -17.41
N TRP A 38 6.89 -0.02 -16.76
CA TRP A 38 6.03 0.47 -15.68
C TRP A 38 5.96 1.99 -15.67
N LYS A 39 4.87 2.51 -15.09
CA LYS A 39 4.71 3.93 -14.76
C LYS A 39 5.62 4.26 -13.59
N ASP A 40 6.70 4.98 -13.84
CA ASP A 40 7.70 5.33 -12.82
C ASP A 40 7.27 6.60 -12.10
N LEU A 41 7.10 7.71 -12.81
CA LEU A 41 6.82 9.01 -12.22
C LEU A 41 5.55 9.62 -12.78
N SER A 42 4.67 10.09 -11.89
CA SER A 42 3.54 10.94 -12.23
C SER A 42 3.66 12.29 -11.53
N LEU A 43 3.48 13.36 -12.29
CA LEU A 43 3.42 14.74 -11.83
C LEU A 43 2.01 15.25 -12.09
N THR A 44 1.38 15.85 -11.09
CA THR A 44 0.06 16.48 -11.24
C THR A 44 0.08 17.88 -10.67
N THR A 45 -0.51 18.81 -11.40
CA THR A 45 -0.60 20.20 -11.00
C THR A 45 -1.96 20.43 -10.34
N ARG A 46 -1.94 20.99 -9.13
CA ARG A 46 -3.14 21.32 -8.34
C ARG A 46 -3.46 22.80 -8.50
N PRO A 47 -4.75 23.14 -8.72
CA PRO A 47 -5.16 24.52 -8.91
C PRO A 47 -4.90 25.36 -7.65
N GLU A 48 -4.62 26.64 -7.88
CA GLU A 48 -4.20 27.62 -6.87
C GLU A 48 -5.29 27.90 -5.82
N GLU A 49 -6.57 27.67 -6.14
CA GLU A 49 -7.71 27.93 -5.24
C GLU A 49 -7.62 27.13 -3.93
N ASN A 50 -7.09 25.91 -4.00
CA ASN A 50 -6.91 25.04 -2.83
C ASN A 50 -5.62 25.35 -2.05
N TRP A 51 -4.76 26.22 -2.59
CA TRP A 51 -3.45 26.60 -2.07
C TRP A 51 -3.36 28.13 -2.01
N SER A 52 -4.25 28.71 -1.22
CA SER A 52 -4.32 30.16 -1.02
C SER A 52 -4.21 30.53 0.46
N HIS A 53 -3.58 31.67 0.70
CA HIS A 53 -3.43 32.27 2.01
C HIS A 53 -4.01 33.69 1.97
N TYR A 54 -4.79 34.04 2.97
CA TYR A 54 -5.47 35.33 3.02
C TYR A 54 -5.47 35.87 4.45
N GLU A 55 -4.96 37.09 4.61
CA GLU A 55 -4.87 37.77 5.89
C GLU A 55 -5.44 39.19 5.75
N VAL A 56 -6.04 39.66 6.84
CA VAL A 56 -6.61 41.00 6.92
C VAL A 56 -6.25 41.60 8.27
N ASP A 57 -5.46 42.67 8.25
CA ASP A 57 -5.21 43.50 9.42
C ASP A 57 -6.14 44.71 9.39
N LYS A 58 -7.23 44.64 10.17
CA LYS A 58 -8.21 45.74 10.26
C LYS A 58 -7.68 46.96 11.01
N LYS A 59 -6.68 46.80 11.88
CA LYS A 59 -6.13 47.89 12.68
C LYS A 59 -5.25 48.80 11.81
N HIS A 60 -4.44 48.20 10.95
CA HIS A 60 -3.58 48.92 9.99
C HIS A 60 -4.24 49.11 8.61
N LYS A 61 -5.43 48.52 8.39
CA LYS A 61 -6.18 48.53 7.12
C LYS A 61 -5.41 47.87 5.98
N GLU A 62 -4.75 46.76 6.28
CA GLU A 62 -3.93 46.02 5.33
C GLU A 62 -4.59 44.68 4.99
N THR A 63 -4.40 44.23 3.75
CA THR A 63 -4.87 42.93 3.29
C THR A 63 -3.77 42.25 2.50
N TYR A 64 -3.48 41.00 2.86
CA TYR A 64 -2.54 40.15 2.15
C TYR A 64 -3.26 38.97 1.53
N ARG A 65 -2.96 38.67 0.26
CA ARG A 65 -3.50 37.51 -0.45
C ARG A 65 -2.39 36.87 -1.28
N GLN A 66 -2.20 35.58 -1.07
CA GLN A 66 -1.26 34.75 -1.81
C GLN A 66 -1.99 33.54 -2.37
N GLN A 67 -1.69 33.19 -3.62
CA GLN A 67 -2.21 31.98 -4.27
C GLN A 67 -1.04 31.32 -5.00
N GLN A 68 -0.89 30.00 -4.88
CA GLN A 68 0.21 29.27 -5.49
C GLN A 68 -0.26 27.96 -6.09
N GLU A 69 0.31 27.64 -7.25
CA GLU A 69 0.09 26.37 -7.91
C GLU A 69 0.99 25.32 -7.26
N ALA A 70 0.42 24.19 -6.83
CA ALA A 70 1.16 23.12 -6.20
C ALA A 70 1.33 21.93 -7.15
N LYS A 71 2.56 21.51 -7.40
CA LYS A 71 2.85 20.36 -8.25
C LYS A 71 3.19 19.16 -7.38
N VAL A 72 2.39 18.10 -7.45
CA VAL A 72 2.54 16.88 -6.66
C VAL A 72 3.24 15.82 -7.50
N ILE A 73 4.30 15.22 -6.94
CA ILE A 73 5.04 14.11 -7.53
C ILE A 73 4.68 12.81 -6.81
N VAL A 74 4.51 11.74 -7.58
CA VAL A 74 4.48 10.37 -7.11
C VAL A 74 5.40 9.53 -7.99
N GLN A 75 6.39 8.89 -7.39
CA GLN A 75 7.32 7.97 -8.04
C GLN A 75 7.13 6.55 -7.48
N ARG A 76 7.08 5.55 -8.34
CA ARG A 76 6.82 4.14 -8.01
C ARG A 76 7.88 3.27 -8.67
N SER A 77 8.32 2.25 -7.95
CA SER A 77 9.33 1.32 -8.47
C SER A 77 8.96 -0.16 -8.26
N PRO A 78 9.46 -1.07 -9.11
CA PRO A 78 9.25 -2.51 -8.95
C PRO A 78 9.83 -3.08 -7.64
N TRP A 79 10.79 -2.39 -7.03
CA TRP A 79 11.42 -2.80 -5.76
C TRP A 79 10.58 -2.46 -4.52
N GLY A 80 9.32 -2.08 -4.70
CA GLY A 80 8.43 -1.73 -3.59
C GLY A 80 8.78 -0.40 -2.93
N ILE A 81 9.52 0.48 -3.61
CA ILE A 81 9.80 1.84 -3.12
C ILE A 81 8.81 2.81 -3.76
N LEU A 82 8.12 3.58 -2.93
CA LEU A 82 7.23 4.68 -3.30
C LEU A 82 7.80 5.99 -2.77
N ARG A 83 7.96 7.00 -3.62
CA ARG A 83 8.34 8.36 -3.21
C ARG A 83 7.24 9.34 -3.59
N LEU A 84 6.84 10.23 -2.69
CA LEU A 84 5.83 11.25 -3.00
C LEU A 84 6.06 12.55 -2.23
N GLY A 85 5.56 13.65 -2.78
CA GLY A 85 5.71 14.98 -2.19
C GLY A 85 5.39 16.09 -3.19
N LEU A 86 5.78 17.31 -2.85
CA LEU A 86 5.68 18.47 -3.73
C LEU A 86 6.96 18.60 -4.57
N LEU A 87 6.81 19.02 -5.82
CA LEU A 87 7.94 19.33 -6.69
C LEU A 87 8.67 20.55 -6.12
N GLY A 88 9.97 20.39 -5.87
CA GLY A 88 10.83 21.41 -5.25
C GLY A 88 11.11 21.16 -3.78
N GLU A 89 10.33 20.29 -3.13
CA GLU A 89 10.50 19.91 -1.72
C GLU A 89 11.12 18.50 -1.59
N PRO A 90 11.73 18.16 -0.45
CA PRO A 90 12.17 16.80 -0.15
C PRO A 90 11.00 15.79 -0.23
N LEU A 91 11.20 14.70 -0.99
CA LEU A 91 10.19 13.65 -1.13
C LEU A 91 10.23 12.66 0.04
N VAL A 92 9.05 12.26 0.51
CA VAL A 92 8.94 11.20 1.52
C VAL A 92 8.98 9.84 0.81
N SER A 93 9.82 8.94 1.32
CA SER A 93 9.98 7.58 0.79
C SER A 93 9.30 6.55 1.69
N TYR A 94 8.66 5.57 1.07
CA TYR A 94 7.95 4.49 1.73
C TYR A 94 8.35 3.14 1.12
N HIS A 95 8.58 2.15 1.98
CA HIS A 95 8.68 0.75 1.57
C HIS A 95 7.29 0.11 1.55
N LEU A 96 7.02 -0.67 0.51
CA LEU A 96 5.77 -1.38 0.27
C LEU A 96 5.96 -2.90 0.47
N PRO A 97 4.92 -3.64 0.94
CA PRO A 97 3.61 -3.13 1.33
C PRO A 97 3.72 -2.25 2.58
N TYR A 98 2.88 -1.22 2.65
CA TYR A 98 2.97 -0.26 3.74
C TYR A 98 2.52 -0.90 5.06
N GLN A 99 3.49 -1.27 5.89
CA GLN A 99 3.24 -1.88 7.20
C GLN A 99 3.20 -0.78 8.28
N ARG A 100 2.06 -0.11 8.39
CA ARG A 100 1.67 0.47 9.68
C ARG A 100 0.81 -0.57 10.39
N SER A 101 1.42 -1.37 11.25
CA SER A 101 0.66 -1.99 12.33
C SER A 101 0.22 -0.85 13.23
N LEU A 102 -1.07 -0.49 13.20
CA LEU A 102 -1.65 0.04 14.43
C LEU A 102 -1.35 -1.03 15.49
N PRO A 103 -0.77 -0.68 16.66
CA PRO A 103 -0.75 -1.64 17.75
C PRO A 103 -2.21 -1.99 18.00
N LEU A 104 -2.65 -3.17 17.54
CA LEU A 104 -3.95 -3.71 17.87
C LEU A 104 -3.74 -4.37 19.23
N PRO A 105 -4.13 -3.74 20.35
CA PRO A 105 -4.03 -4.37 21.67
C PRO A 105 -4.92 -5.63 21.77
N ILE A 106 -5.73 -5.90 20.75
CA ILE A 106 -6.69 -7.01 20.71
C ILE A 106 -6.00 -8.38 20.57
N PHE A 107 -4.74 -8.42 20.11
CA PHE A 107 -3.96 -9.66 19.96
C PHE A 107 -2.64 -9.65 20.72
N MET A 108 -2.45 -8.76 21.69
CA MET A 108 -1.32 -8.90 22.60
C MET A 108 -1.67 -10.02 23.59
N PRO A 109 -0.97 -11.18 23.57
CA PRO A 109 -1.13 -12.14 24.64
C PRO A 109 -0.77 -11.43 25.93
N SER A 110 -1.70 -11.39 26.88
CA SER A 110 -1.64 -10.67 28.15
C SER A 110 -0.54 -11.14 29.12
N LYS A 111 0.42 -11.96 28.63
CA LYS A 111 1.45 -12.63 29.43
C LYS A 111 2.86 -12.52 28.87
N LEU A 112 3.19 -11.47 28.12
CA LEU A 112 4.59 -11.11 27.94
C LEU A 112 4.92 -10.00 28.93
N SER A 113 5.56 -10.40 30.03
CA SER A 113 6.07 -9.48 31.05
C SER A 113 6.92 -8.42 30.38
N THR A 114 6.57 -7.17 30.65
CA THR A 114 7.30 -5.94 30.33
C THR A 114 8.80 -6.13 30.61
N ARG A 115 9.59 -6.40 29.58
CA ARG A 115 10.97 -5.94 29.57
C ARG A 115 10.96 -4.65 28.79
N GLU A 116 11.31 -3.58 29.50
CA GLU A 116 11.55 -2.25 28.96
C GLU A 116 12.44 -2.36 27.72
N LEU A 117 11.89 -2.00 26.56
CA LEU A 117 12.67 -1.70 25.37
C LEU A 117 12.45 -0.23 25.08
N THR A 118 13.33 0.56 25.70
CA THR A 118 13.60 1.96 25.35
C THR A 118 13.85 2.03 23.85
N PRO A 119 13.12 2.85 23.07
CA PRO A 119 13.35 2.96 21.65
C PRO A 119 14.59 3.82 21.42
N THR A 120 15.67 3.23 20.90
CA THR A 120 16.80 3.97 20.32
C THR A 120 16.93 3.54 18.85
N PRO A 121 17.11 4.47 17.90
CA PRO A 121 16.97 4.17 16.48
C PRO A 121 18.27 3.66 15.86
N SER A 122 18.12 2.70 14.95
CA SER A 122 19.12 2.22 13.96
C SER A 122 20.22 1.33 14.53
N GLU A 123 20.27 0.07 14.09
CA GLU A 123 21.46 -0.56 13.47
C GLU A 123 21.17 -2.04 13.10
N SER A 124 21.68 -2.43 11.92
CA SER A 124 22.03 -3.79 11.45
C SER A 124 21.08 -4.96 11.74
N VAL A 125 20.32 -5.37 10.71
CA VAL A 125 19.76 -6.72 10.63
C VAL A 125 20.86 -7.68 10.16
N GLU A 126 21.68 -8.14 11.10
CA GLU A 126 22.49 -9.34 10.93
C GLU A 126 22.08 -10.36 11.99
N SER A 127 21.86 -11.60 11.55
CA SER A 127 21.38 -12.78 12.29
C SER A 127 19.86 -12.89 12.55
N LEU A 128 19.13 -13.46 11.58
CA LEU A 128 17.92 -14.22 11.87
C LEU A 128 18.34 -15.56 12.53
N PRO A 129 17.82 -15.93 13.72
CA PRO A 129 18.08 -17.25 14.26
C PRO A 129 17.29 -18.31 13.49
N VAL A 130 18.00 -19.36 13.12
CA VAL A 130 17.51 -20.60 12.52
C VAL A 130 16.61 -21.35 13.52
N ALA A 131 15.48 -21.86 12.99
CA ALA A 131 14.60 -22.89 13.54
C ALA A 131 13.70 -22.53 14.74
N GLY A 132 12.39 -22.49 14.45
CA GLY A 132 11.29 -22.38 15.42
C GLY A 132 11.12 -23.61 16.31
N VAL A 133 11.87 -23.64 17.42
CA VAL A 133 11.68 -24.58 18.51
C VAL A 133 11.02 -23.85 19.68
N CYS A 134 9.72 -24.07 19.85
CA CYS A 134 9.00 -23.66 21.05
C CYS A 134 9.39 -24.62 22.19
N PRO A 135 9.89 -24.14 23.35
CA PRO A 135 10.38 -24.99 24.42
C PRO A 135 9.26 -25.74 25.17
N ASP A 136 7.99 -25.40 24.95
CA ASP A 136 6.83 -25.97 25.64
C ASP A 136 5.96 -26.86 24.72
N LYS A 137 6.61 -27.72 23.91
CA LYS A 137 5.90 -28.71 23.08
C LYS A 137 5.51 -29.91 23.94
N LYS A 138 4.27 -29.94 24.42
CA LYS A 138 3.64 -31.18 24.93
C LYS A 138 3.40 -32.16 23.80
N SER A 139 3.56 -33.45 24.07
CA SER A 139 3.40 -34.49 23.04
C SER A 139 1.94 -34.57 22.56
N VAL A 140 1.72 -34.85 21.27
CA VAL A 140 0.37 -34.90 20.66
C VAL A 140 -0.54 -35.90 21.36
N ALA A 141 0.01 -36.98 21.93
CA ALA A 141 -0.72 -37.99 22.69
C ALA A 141 -1.20 -37.50 24.08
N GLU A 142 -0.62 -36.43 24.61
CA GLU A 142 -1.02 -35.81 25.86
C GLU A 142 -2.17 -34.81 25.62
N ILE A 143 -2.13 -34.10 24.49
CA ILE A 143 -3.15 -33.14 24.07
C ILE A 143 -4.49 -33.83 23.76
N THR A 144 -4.46 -35.04 23.21
CA THR A 144 -5.69 -35.77 22.84
C THR A 144 -6.47 -36.35 24.01
N LYS A 145 -5.92 -36.35 25.22
CA LYS A 145 -6.61 -36.83 26.43
C LYS A 145 -7.62 -35.82 27.00
N GLU A 146 -7.44 -34.54 26.70
CA GLU A 146 -8.30 -33.46 27.21
C GLU A 146 -9.37 -33.01 26.21
N LEU A 147 -9.41 -33.61 25.02
CA LEU A 147 -10.42 -33.30 24.02
C LEU A 147 -11.70 -34.10 24.29
N PRO A 148 -12.89 -33.45 24.36
CA PRO A 148 -14.16 -34.17 24.42
C PRO A 148 -14.32 -35.04 23.17
N LEU A 149 -14.94 -36.22 23.33
CA LEU A 149 -15.13 -37.19 22.24
C LEU A 149 -15.79 -36.52 21.02
N VAL A 150 -15.01 -36.40 19.94
CA VAL A 150 -15.46 -35.78 18.69
C VAL A 150 -16.41 -36.74 17.97
N ILE A 151 -17.69 -36.40 17.95
CA ILE A 151 -18.68 -37.08 17.09
C ILE A 151 -18.33 -36.73 15.65
N GLN A 152 -17.98 -37.73 14.83
CA GLN A 152 -17.65 -37.49 13.44
C GLN A 152 -18.91 -37.04 12.68
N PRO A 153 -18.85 -35.92 11.92
CA PRO A 153 -19.98 -35.47 11.13
C PRO A 153 -20.24 -36.47 10.00
N THR A 154 -21.51 -36.84 9.82
CA THR A 154 -21.96 -37.68 8.72
C THR A 154 -21.82 -36.91 7.42
N CYS A 155 -21.02 -37.41 6.48
CA CYS A 155 -20.81 -36.78 5.18
C CYS A 155 -22.04 -37.05 4.29
N PRO A 156 -22.78 -36.04 3.80
CA PRO A 156 -23.83 -36.27 2.82
C PRO A 156 -23.19 -36.47 1.42
N ASP A 157 -23.60 -37.52 0.72
CA ASP A 157 -23.14 -37.82 -0.63
C ASP A 157 -23.61 -36.77 -1.64
N PHE A 158 -22.69 -35.94 -2.13
CA PHE A 158 -22.95 -35.01 -3.22
C PHE A 158 -22.93 -35.74 -4.57
N LYS A 159 -24.09 -36.27 -4.99
CA LYS A 159 -24.27 -36.69 -6.38
C LYS A 159 -24.30 -35.48 -7.31
N LYS A 160 -23.46 -35.53 -8.33
CA LYS A 160 -23.31 -34.58 -9.45
C LYS A 160 -24.66 -34.31 -10.14
N ALA A 161 -25.28 -33.18 -9.83
CA ALA A 161 -26.37 -32.60 -10.62
C ALA A 161 -25.81 -31.44 -11.47
N GLY A 162 -26.27 -31.37 -12.73
CA GLY A 162 -25.69 -30.61 -13.84
C GLY A 162 -25.61 -29.08 -13.69
N LEU A 163 -24.92 -28.49 -14.68
CA LEU A 163 -24.50 -27.10 -14.91
C LEU A 163 -25.19 -25.98 -14.08
N PRO A 164 -24.42 -25.01 -13.55
CA PRO A 164 -24.99 -23.82 -12.93
C PRO A 164 -25.60 -22.88 -13.97
N ARG A 165 -26.87 -22.51 -13.73
CA ARG A 165 -27.60 -21.40 -14.36
C ARG A 165 -26.83 -20.08 -14.19
N SER A 166 -26.81 -19.28 -15.24
CA SER A 166 -26.22 -17.93 -15.28
C SER A 166 -26.80 -17.02 -14.20
N LEU A 167 -25.96 -16.42 -13.37
CA LEU A 167 -26.35 -15.36 -12.43
C LEU A 167 -26.43 -14.02 -13.19
N SER A 168 -27.66 -13.65 -13.53
CA SER A 168 -27.98 -12.38 -14.16
C SER A 168 -27.92 -11.21 -13.15
N ARG A 169 -27.46 -10.07 -13.67
CA ARG A 169 -27.30 -8.73 -13.07
C ARG A 169 -28.30 -8.37 -11.95
N SER A 170 -27.76 -7.93 -10.80
CA SER A 170 -28.52 -7.20 -9.78
C SER A 170 -28.49 -5.69 -10.10
N MET A 171 -29.68 -5.09 -10.19
CA MET A 171 -29.91 -3.65 -10.34
C MET A 171 -30.16 -3.06 -8.96
N SER A 172 -29.32 -2.12 -8.53
CA SER A 172 -29.55 -1.34 -7.31
C SER A 172 -30.58 -0.23 -7.59
N GLN A 173 -31.67 -0.20 -6.82
CA GLN A 173 -32.65 0.89 -6.84
C GLN A 173 -32.17 2.05 -5.97
N GLU A 174 -32.27 3.26 -6.52
CA GLU A 174 -31.93 4.53 -5.90
C GLU A 174 -33.11 5.05 -5.06
N ALA A 175 -32.84 5.43 -3.81
CA ALA A 175 -33.87 5.95 -2.90
C ALA A 175 -33.98 7.47 -3.05
N GLN A 176 -35.18 7.93 -3.43
CA GLN A 176 -35.59 9.34 -3.41
C GLN A 176 -35.59 9.89 -1.98
N ARG A 177 -35.08 11.12 -1.81
CA ARG A 177 -35.58 12.05 -0.80
C ARG A 177 -36.12 13.29 -1.50
N GLY A 178 -37.38 13.60 -1.21
CA GLY A 178 -37.97 14.91 -1.45
C GLY A 178 -37.55 15.93 -0.42
#